data_AF-X1CJH4-F1
#
_entry.id   AF-X1CJH4-F1
#
_cell.length_a   1.000
_cell.length_b   1.000
_cell.length_c   1.000
_cell.angle_alpha   90.00
_cell.angle_beta   90.00
_cell.angle_gamma   90.00
#
_symmetry.space_group_name_H-M   'P 1'
#
loop_
_entity.id
_entity.type
_entity.pdbx_description
1 polymer ?
#
loop_
_entity_poly.entity_id
_entity_poly.type
_entity_poly.pdbx_seq_one_letter_code
_entity_poly.pdbx_strand_id
1 'polypeptide(L)'
;MYEMVAENIGKKSIHVKHKELERALDSEYKSICPKCKKGLLLFRRDDDTLMLLPDDVCILCGQHFIYDDVNEINMRERGCIK
;
A
#
# COMPACT_ATOMS: atom_id res chain seq x y z
N MET A 1 22.75 -16.02 0.20
CA MET A 1 21.46 -16.71 0.09
C MET A 1 20.40 -15.62 -0.05
N TYR A 2 20.11 -15.20 -1.28
CA TYR A 2 19.12 -14.16 -1.59
C TYR A 2 17.85 -14.87 -2.05
N GLU A 3 17.01 -15.27 -1.10
CA GLU A 3 15.73 -15.90 -1.40
C GLU A 3 14.60 -14.90 -1.10
N MET A 4 13.58 -14.90 -1.97
CA MET A 4 12.33 -14.12 -1.89
C MET A 4 12.24 -12.76 -2.60
N VAL A 5 12.78 -12.62 -3.82
CA VAL A 5 12.40 -11.49 -4.69
C VAL A 5 11.24 -11.91 -5.59
N ALA A 6 10.13 -11.14 -5.56
CA ALA A 6 9.06 -11.19 -6.57
C ALA A 6 8.22 -12.48 -6.70
N GLU A 7 8.16 -13.33 -5.68
CA GLU A 7 7.43 -14.62 -5.71
C GLU A 7 5.91 -14.52 -5.92
N ASN A 8 5.33 -13.33 -5.76
CA ASN A 8 3.89 -13.08 -5.85
C ASN A 8 3.49 -12.21 -7.05
N ILE A 9 4.41 -11.94 -7.98
CA ILE A 9 4.06 -11.28 -9.24
C ILE A 9 2.99 -12.12 -9.98
N GLY A 10 1.94 -11.45 -10.45
CA GLY A 10 0.83 -12.07 -11.20
C GLY A 10 -0.16 -12.87 -10.34
N LYS A 11 0.05 -12.98 -9.02
CA LYS A 11 -0.96 -13.55 -8.12
C LYS A 11 -2.13 -12.59 -7.93
N LYS A 12 -3.26 -13.13 -7.49
CA LYS A 12 -4.47 -12.34 -7.18
C LYS A 12 -4.14 -11.21 -6.21
N SER A 13 -4.69 -10.04 -6.47
CA SER A 13 -4.62 -8.88 -5.57
C SER A 13 -5.26 -9.21 -4.22
N ILE A 14 -4.72 -8.64 -3.15
CA ILE A 14 -5.29 -8.75 -1.81
C ILE A 14 -5.92 -7.42 -1.45
N HIS A 15 -7.21 -7.44 -1.10
CA HIS A 15 -7.92 -6.27 -0.59
C HIS A 15 -7.56 -6.04 0.88
N VAL A 16 -7.26 -4.79 1.21
CA VAL A 16 -6.89 -4.35 2.56
C VAL A 16 -7.45 -2.96 2.81
N LYS A 17 -7.52 -2.55 4.07
CA LYS A 17 -7.70 -1.14 4.43
C LYS A 17 -6.36 -0.58 4.88
N HIS A 18 -5.97 0.57 4.34
CA HIS A 18 -4.72 1.22 4.69
C HIS A 18 -4.64 1.50 6.20
N LYS A 19 -5.76 1.85 6.85
CA LYS A 19 -5.80 2.11 8.31
C LYS A 19 -5.58 0.88 9.18
N GLU A 20 -5.74 -0.33 8.63
CA GLU A 20 -5.57 -1.59 9.35
C GLU A 20 -4.16 -2.18 9.17
N LEU A 21 -3.32 -1.56 8.34
CA LEU A 21 -1.96 -2.02 8.10
C LEU A 21 -1.00 -1.54 9.18
N GLU A 22 -0.07 -2.43 9.55
CA GLU A 22 1.06 -2.10 10.42
C GLU A 22 1.97 -1.08 9.72
N ARG A 23 2.24 0.05 10.38
CA ARG A 23 3.08 1.11 9.82
C ARG A 23 4.55 0.73 9.87
N ALA A 24 5.27 1.06 8.80
CA ALA A 24 6.71 0.97 8.75
C ALA A 24 7.31 2.35 9.01
N LEU A 25 8.18 2.45 10.03
CA LEU A 25 8.84 3.71 10.41
C LEU A 25 7.83 4.80 10.83
N ASP A 26 8.27 6.07 10.82
CA ASP A 26 7.48 7.23 11.23
C ASP A 26 6.62 7.83 10.08
N SER A 27 6.18 7.03 9.12
CA SER A 27 5.41 7.51 7.96
C SER A 27 4.04 6.85 7.84
N GLU A 28 2.98 7.66 7.77
CA GLU A 28 1.61 7.17 7.60
C GLU A 28 1.39 6.48 6.23
N TYR A 29 2.24 6.78 5.25
CA TYR A 29 2.15 6.27 3.88
C TYR A 29 3.06 5.06 3.62
N LYS A 30 3.71 4.54 4.66
CA LYS A 30 4.55 3.36 4.58
C LYS A 30 4.01 2.29 5.51
N SER A 31 3.75 1.12 4.95
CA SER A 31 3.20 0.00 5.70
C SER A 31 4.03 -1.26 5.49
N ILE A 32 4.09 -2.12 6.51
CA ILE A 32 4.69 -3.44 6.39
C ILE A 32 3.76 -4.31 5.55
N CYS A 33 4.32 -4.98 4.54
CA CYS A 33 3.56 -5.87 3.68
C CYS A 33 2.96 -7.02 4.49
N PRO A 34 1.62 -7.19 4.54
CA PRO A 34 1.00 -8.21 5.36
C PRO A 34 1.23 -9.63 4.81
N LYS A 35 1.65 -9.78 3.55
CA LYS A 35 1.92 -11.08 2.92
C LYS A 35 3.28 -11.67 3.31
N CYS A 36 4.36 -10.89 3.19
CA CYS A 36 5.71 -11.37 3.45
C CYS A 36 6.32 -10.89 4.78
N LYS A 37 5.67 -9.92 5.46
CA LYS A 37 6.10 -9.32 6.74
C LYS A 37 7.51 -8.71 6.77
N LYS A 38 8.16 -8.59 5.61
CA LYS A 38 9.53 -8.07 5.46
C LYS A 38 9.60 -6.91 4.48
N GLY A 39 8.81 -6.95 3.41
CA GLY A 39 8.73 -5.89 2.41
C GLY A 39 7.82 -4.74 2.85
N LEU A 40 7.85 -3.67 2.06
CA LEU A 40 7.07 -2.46 2.30
C LEU A 40 6.02 -2.26 1.21
N LEU A 41 4.92 -1.64 1.63
CA LEU A 41 3.94 -0.97 0.79
C LEU A 41 4.19 0.53 0.91
N LEU A 42 4.36 1.19 -0.22
CA LEU A 42 4.67 2.61 -0.34
C LEU A 42 3.45 3.26 -0.98
N PHE A 43 2.50 3.72 -0.18
CA PHE A 43 1.20 4.20 -0.68
C PHE A 43 1.40 5.34 -1.68
N ARG A 44 1.24 5.00 -2.97
CA ARG A 44 1.65 5.86 -4.09
C ARG A 44 0.63 6.97 -4.32
N ARG A 45 1.11 8.05 -4.94
CA ARG A 45 0.27 9.13 -5.45
C ARG A 45 0.33 9.15 -6.97
N ASP A 46 -0.76 9.60 -7.56
CA ASP A 46 -0.83 10.02 -8.95
C ASP A 46 -0.14 11.37 -9.09
N ASP A 47 0.77 11.51 -10.06
CA ASP A 47 1.63 12.69 -10.19
C ASP A 47 0.86 13.94 -10.63
N ASP A 48 -0.25 13.78 -11.36
CA ASP A 48 -1.04 14.89 -11.90
C ASP A 48 -2.09 15.39 -10.88
N THR A 49 -2.77 14.47 -10.22
CA THR A 49 -3.90 14.77 -9.31
C THR A 49 -3.48 14.85 -7.84
N LEU A 50 -2.27 14.38 -7.52
CA LEU A 50 -1.72 14.21 -6.17
C LEU A 50 -2.56 13.32 -5.27
N MET A 51 -3.53 12.59 -5.84
CA MET A 51 -4.39 11.64 -5.14
C MET A 51 -3.64 10.35 -4.86
N LEU A 52 -3.92 9.74 -3.71
CA LEU A 52 -3.46 8.39 -3.40
C LEU A 52 -4.11 7.40 -4.38
N LEU A 53 -3.28 6.50 -4.90
CA LEU A 53 -3.71 5.46 -5.84
C LEU A 53 -4.34 4.28 -5.10
N PRO A 54 -5.38 3.63 -5.65
CA PRO A 54 -6.08 2.54 -4.99
C PRO A 54 -5.23 1.26 -4.86
N ASP A 55 -4.12 1.17 -5.58
CA ASP A 55 -3.32 -0.05 -5.69
C ASP A 55 -1.83 0.17 -5.40
N ASP A 56 -1.22 -0.88 -4.85
CA ASP A 56 0.20 -0.89 -4.54
C ASP A 56 0.79 -2.30 -4.63
N VAL A 57 2.11 -2.37 -4.78
CA VAL A 57 2.86 -3.61 -4.90
C VAL A 57 3.93 -3.65 -3.83
N CYS A 58 4.00 -4.77 -3.10
CA CYS A 58 5.09 -4.97 -2.16
C CYS A 58 6.45 -4.97 -2.87
N ILE A 59 7.33 -4.06 -2.47
CA ILE A 59 8.65 -3.87 -3.10
C ILE A 59 9.58 -5.08 -2.99
N LEU A 60 9.28 -6.03 -2.10
CA LEU A 60 10.08 -7.24 -1.89
C LEU A 60 9.46 -8.46 -2.59
N CYS A 61 8.24 -8.83 -2.20
CA CYS A 61 7.63 -10.08 -2.63
C CYS A 61 6.75 -9.94 -3.88
N GLY A 62 6.52 -8.73 -4.38
CA GLY A 62 5.73 -8.47 -5.60
C GLY A 62 4.23 -8.69 -5.46
N GLN A 63 3.71 -8.91 -4.24
CA GLN A 63 2.27 -9.08 -4.02
C GLN A 63 1.55 -7.76 -4.27
N HIS A 64 0.49 -7.80 -5.08
CA HIS A 64 -0.38 -6.68 -5.36
C HIS A 64 -1.47 -6.53 -4.29
N PHE A 65 -1.77 -5.30 -3.92
CA PHE A 65 -2.76 -4.92 -2.91
C PHE A 65 -3.70 -3.86 -3.46
N ILE A 66 -4.96 -3.89 -3.02
CA ILE A 66 -5.97 -2.88 -3.30
C ILE A 66 -6.47 -2.31 -1.96
N TYR A 67 -6.45 -0.99 -1.84
CA TYR A 67 -6.90 -0.27 -0.65
C TYR A 67 -8.39 0.08 -0.76
N ASP A 68 -9.22 -0.57 0.05
CA ASP A 68 -10.68 -0.37 0.03
C ASP A 68 -11.10 0.99 0.62
N ASP A 69 -10.23 1.65 1.38
CA ASP A 69 -10.46 2.93 2.07
C ASP A 69 -9.78 4.14 1.41
N VAL A 70 -9.19 3.98 0.22
CA VAL A 70 -8.44 5.06 -0.47
C VAL A 70 -9.26 6.34 -0.70
N ASN A 71 -10.56 6.20 -1.00
CA ASN A 71 -11.44 7.34 -1.23
C ASN A 71 -11.66 8.16 0.04
N GLU A 72 -11.87 7.48 1.18
CA GLU A 72 -12.00 8.12 2.49
C GLU A 72 -10.72 8.91 2.82
N ILE A 73 -9.57 8.31 2.57
CA ILE A 73 -8.27 8.94 2.86
C ILE A 73 -8.04 10.16 1.96
N ASN A 74 -8.30 10.04 0.65
CA ASN A 74 -8.19 11.17 -0.28
C ASN A 74 -9.14 12.33 0.08
N MET A 75 -10.34 12.04 0.58
CA MET A 75 -11.26 13.08 1.06
C MET A 75 -10.72 13.76 2.32
N ARG A 76 -10.12 13.00 3.25
CA ARG A 76 -9.49 13.54 4.47
C ARG A 76 -8.29 14.42 4.14
N GLU A 77 -7.40 13.98 3.23
CA GLU A 77 -6.22 14.73 2.77
C GLU A 77 -6.59 16.07 2.12
N ARG A 78 -7.76 16.14 1.48
CA ARG A 78 -8.29 17.38 0.89
C ARG A 78 -9.06 18.25 1.87
N GLY A 79 -9.17 17.84 3.13
CA GLY A 79 -9.95 18.54 4.16
C GLY A 79 -11.47 18.47 3.96
N CYS A 80 -11.97 17.56 3.12
CA CYS A 80 -13.40 17.39 2.88
C CYS A 80 -14.10 16.68 4.06
N ILE A 81 -13.37 15.86 4.81
CA ILE A 81 -13.84 15.15 6.01
C ILE A 81 -12.76 15.21 7.09
N LYS A 82 -13.17 15.16 8.37
CA LYS A 82 -12.28 15.21 9.54
C LYS A 82 -12.11 13.84 10.17
#